data_AF-A0A0D0DUU2-F1
#
_entry.id   AF-A0A0D0DUU2-F1
#
_cell.length_a   1.000
_cell.length_b   1.000
_cell.length_c   1.000
_cell.angle_alpha   90.00
_cell.angle_beta   90.00
_cell.angle_gamma   90.00
#
_symmetry.space_group_name_H-M   'P 1'
#
loop_
_entity.id
_entity.type
_entity.pdbx_description
1 polymer ?
#
loop_
_entity_poly.entity_id
_entity_poly.type
_entity_poly.pdbx_seq_one_letter_code
_entity_poly.pdbx_strand_id
1 'polypeptide(L)'
;MSTRHYSSAPGPNREIIQMLTRYMEEEKVSEPPNIFKVRAYARAIKAIDQLPEPVQSVEQVRNLSGVGVRIANRVDAFLSGIPYSPDATARSKPRKPSMAEDFPTEHTAHSKSTAKGTLEDARKRQITSSFKALNAIGPVKAAALYRAGCRSIADLKEPKFFELLSPVQRISVQYLEHLERPVTSEQASTVRDFIEQSISSKYTVSISGNLRRGAPSAPHITLLVLHSHPDAIIPPADLPTSPTVNSEVTSPASPLKPAKPRPPFTFDRSHDTHTNSRPNASPLLTEIISPLECRELVAATLSAGVRKWVGVVRIPECGTNGNGDDGWERRVEGMRGVQSAKGKFRKMEIL
;
A
#
# COMPACT_ATOMS: atom_id res chain seq x y z
N MET A 1 24.43 -2.91 -6.80
CA MET A 1 23.59 -2.64 -7.99
C MET A 1 23.46 -3.95 -8.75
N SER A 2 22.24 -4.51 -8.85
CA SER A 2 22.03 -5.85 -9.44
C SER A 2 21.62 -5.70 -10.90
N THR A 3 22.59 -5.76 -11.81
CA THR A 3 22.36 -5.91 -13.25
C THR A 3 21.96 -7.36 -13.51
N ARG A 4 20.65 -7.60 -13.60
CA ARG A 4 20.13 -8.87 -14.10
C ARG A 4 20.47 -8.95 -15.59
N HIS A 5 21.45 -9.78 -15.93
CA HIS A 5 21.72 -10.20 -17.29
C HIS A 5 20.52 -11.00 -17.80
N TYR A 6 19.83 -10.50 -18.82
CA TYR A 6 18.81 -11.24 -19.56
C TYR A 6 19.52 -12.33 -20.41
N SER A 7 18.86 -13.48 -20.55
CA SER A 7 19.42 -14.70 -21.15
C SER A 7 20.09 -14.47 -22.52
N SER A 8 21.29 -15.01 -22.67
CA SER A 8 22.20 -14.85 -23.82
C SER A 8 21.79 -15.66 -25.08
N ALA A 9 20.61 -16.25 -25.14
CA ALA A 9 20.13 -16.92 -26.34
C ALA A 9 19.29 -15.93 -27.18
N PRO A 10 19.52 -15.78 -28.50
CA PRO A 10 18.71 -14.92 -29.34
C PRO A 10 17.30 -15.52 -29.46
N GLY A 11 16.41 -15.10 -28.57
CA GLY A 11 15.00 -15.45 -28.62
C GLY A 11 14.31 -14.87 -29.86
N PRO A 12 13.16 -15.43 -30.28
CA PRO A 12 12.50 -15.09 -31.53
C PRO A 12 12.03 -13.62 -31.63
N ASN A 13 11.88 -12.93 -30.49
CA ASN A 13 11.36 -11.56 -30.40
C ASN A 13 12.43 -10.50 -30.06
N ARG A 14 13.70 -10.80 -30.35
CA ARG A 14 14.86 -9.99 -29.94
C ARG A 14 14.77 -8.52 -30.39
N GLU A 15 14.30 -8.26 -31.60
CA GLU A 15 14.26 -6.90 -32.16
C GLU A 15 13.20 -6.03 -31.46
N ILE A 16 12.03 -6.61 -31.22
CA ILE A 16 10.94 -5.95 -30.48
C ILE A 16 11.39 -5.64 -29.05
N ILE A 17 12.08 -6.59 -28.40
CA ILE A 17 12.62 -6.40 -27.04
C ILE A 17 13.67 -5.29 -27.01
N GLN A 18 14.58 -5.22 -28.00
CA GLN A 18 15.56 -4.14 -28.08
C GLN A 18 14.89 -2.77 -28.26
N MET A 19 13.91 -2.67 -29.15
CA MET A 19 13.15 -1.44 -29.38
C MET A 19 12.40 -0.98 -28.12
N LEU A 20 11.74 -1.89 -27.39
CA LEU A 20 11.08 -1.56 -26.11
C LEU A 20 12.09 -1.21 -25.01
N THR A 21 13.26 -1.83 -25.00
CA THR A 21 14.33 -1.54 -24.03
C THR A 21 14.88 -0.13 -24.23
N ARG A 22 15.10 0.28 -25.48
CA ARG A 22 15.48 1.66 -25.82
C ARG A 22 14.44 2.68 -25.31
N TYR A 23 13.15 2.46 -25.57
CA TYR A 23 12.10 3.34 -25.04
C TYR A 23 12.03 3.37 -23.51
N MET A 24 12.31 2.24 -22.86
CA MET A 24 12.37 2.17 -21.40
C MET A 24 13.52 3.02 -20.85
N GLU A 25 14.69 3.00 -21.49
CA GLU A 25 15.86 3.81 -21.10
C GLU A 25 15.64 5.30 -21.34
N GLU A 26 15.06 5.68 -22.48
CA GLU A 26 14.67 7.06 -22.77
C GLU A 26 13.74 7.64 -21.68
N GLU A 27 12.78 6.85 -21.19
CA GLU A 27 11.84 7.27 -20.15
C GLU A 27 12.41 7.17 -18.72
N LYS A 28 13.54 6.47 -18.53
CA LYS A 28 14.31 6.53 -17.27
C LYS A 28 15.12 7.82 -17.17
N VAL A 29 15.65 8.30 -18.30
CA VAL A 29 16.49 9.50 -18.39
C VAL A 29 15.66 10.78 -18.59
N SER A 30 14.37 10.67 -18.96
CA SER A 30 13.47 11.82 -19.03
C SER A 30 13.38 12.56 -17.69
N GLU A 31 13.30 13.90 -17.71
CA GLU A 31 13.12 14.71 -16.50
C GLU A 31 11.72 15.36 -16.45
N PRO A 32 10.83 14.97 -15.50
CA PRO A 32 11.01 13.95 -14.46
C PRO A 32 10.85 12.50 -14.99
N PRO A 33 11.55 11.51 -14.40
CA PRO A 33 11.45 10.11 -14.85
C PRO A 33 10.03 9.57 -14.72
N ASN A 34 9.50 9.00 -15.81
CA ASN A 34 8.17 8.42 -15.78
C ASN A 34 8.21 6.95 -15.34
N ILE A 35 8.26 6.74 -14.02
CA ILE A 35 8.34 5.41 -13.39
C ILE A 35 7.20 4.48 -13.84
N PHE A 36 6.01 5.01 -14.13
CA PHE A 36 4.87 4.22 -14.61
C PHE A 36 5.12 3.64 -16.00
N LYS A 37 5.66 4.44 -16.92
CA LYS A 37 6.01 3.98 -18.25
C LYS A 37 7.18 3.01 -18.22
N VAL A 38 8.22 3.29 -17.42
CA VAL A 38 9.36 2.36 -17.23
C VAL A 38 8.87 0.99 -16.76
N ARG A 39 7.95 0.95 -15.79
CA ARG A 39 7.32 -0.30 -15.34
C ARG A 39 6.47 -0.97 -16.42
N ALA A 40 5.76 -0.20 -17.24
CA ALA A 40 4.97 -0.73 -18.34
C ALA A 40 5.84 -1.39 -19.42
N TYR A 41 6.96 -0.76 -19.82
CA TYR A 41 7.91 -1.37 -20.75
C TYR A 41 8.57 -2.61 -20.17
N ALA A 42 8.99 -2.57 -18.90
CA ALA A 42 9.59 -3.74 -18.25
C ALA A 42 8.64 -4.95 -18.22
N ARG A 43 7.34 -4.72 -17.98
CA ARG A 43 6.32 -5.78 -18.04
C ARG A 43 6.10 -6.29 -19.46
N ALA A 44 6.03 -5.40 -20.43
CA ALA A 44 5.85 -5.78 -21.84
C ALA A 44 7.04 -6.59 -22.38
N ILE A 45 8.28 -6.17 -22.06
CA ILE A 45 9.51 -6.90 -22.42
C ILE A 45 9.44 -8.32 -21.86
N LYS A 46 9.13 -8.47 -20.57
CA LYS A 46 9.01 -9.80 -19.94
C LYS A 46 7.93 -10.66 -20.60
N ALA A 47 6.79 -10.08 -20.96
CA ALA A 47 5.70 -10.82 -21.59
C ALA A 47 6.08 -11.33 -23.00
N ILE A 48 6.80 -10.51 -23.77
CA ILE A 48 7.24 -10.84 -25.14
C ILE A 48 8.42 -11.82 -25.14
N ASP A 49 9.32 -11.71 -24.16
CA ASP A 49 10.47 -12.61 -23.98
C ASP A 49 10.05 -14.05 -23.65
N GLN A 50 8.88 -14.24 -23.03
CA GLN A 50 8.33 -15.55 -22.69
C GLN A 50 7.60 -16.23 -23.87
N LEU A 51 7.47 -15.56 -25.02
CA LEU A 51 6.82 -16.17 -26.19
C LEU A 51 7.78 -17.11 -26.92
N PRO A 52 7.36 -18.36 -27.18
CA PRO A 52 8.20 -19.35 -27.88
C PRO A 52 8.30 -19.06 -29.39
N GLU A 53 7.37 -18.28 -29.95
CA GLU A 53 7.28 -17.97 -31.36
C GLU A 53 7.47 -16.48 -31.64
N PRO A 54 7.93 -16.11 -32.85
CA PRO A 54 8.04 -14.72 -33.27
C PRO A 54 6.64 -14.09 -33.35
N VAL A 55 6.51 -12.88 -32.84
CA VAL A 55 5.28 -12.10 -32.94
C VAL A 55 5.05 -11.70 -34.40
N GLN A 56 3.95 -12.17 -34.99
CA GLN A 56 3.57 -11.86 -36.37
C GLN A 56 2.40 -10.87 -36.48
N SER A 57 1.64 -10.68 -35.39
CA SER A 57 0.46 -9.81 -35.38
C SER A 57 0.32 -9.04 -34.08
N VAL A 58 -0.24 -7.84 -34.18
CA VAL A 58 -0.58 -6.95 -33.06
C VAL A 58 -1.56 -7.60 -32.09
N GLU A 59 -2.46 -8.44 -32.59
CA GLU A 59 -3.50 -9.08 -31.78
C GLU A 59 -2.89 -10.05 -30.76
N GLN A 60 -1.85 -10.78 -31.18
CA GLN A 60 -1.07 -11.66 -30.30
C GLN A 60 -0.48 -10.88 -29.13
N VAL A 61 0.02 -9.67 -29.40
CA VAL A 61 0.64 -8.79 -28.40
C VAL A 61 -0.38 -8.12 -27.49
N ARG A 62 -1.54 -7.73 -28.04
CA ARG A 62 -2.64 -7.10 -27.28
C ARG A 62 -3.24 -8.05 -26.24
N ASN A 63 -3.23 -9.34 -26.52
CA ASN A 63 -3.77 -10.37 -25.62
C ASN A 63 -2.80 -10.74 -24.48
N LEU A 64 -1.56 -10.23 -24.49
CA LEU A 64 -0.59 -10.51 -23.44
C LEU A 64 -0.87 -9.70 -22.17
N SER A 65 -0.92 -10.41 -21.04
CA SER A 65 -0.96 -9.77 -19.73
C SER A 65 0.31 -8.93 -19.49
N GLY A 66 0.12 -7.62 -19.39
CA GLY A 66 1.22 -6.66 -19.20
C GLY A 66 1.50 -5.77 -20.41
N VAL A 67 0.82 -5.97 -21.55
CA VAL A 67 0.94 -5.10 -22.72
C VAL A 67 -0.33 -4.26 -22.91
N GLY A 68 -0.17 -2.93 -22.85
CA GLY A 68 -1.28 -1.99 -23.08
C GLY A 68 -1.40 -1.58 -24.55
N VAL A 69 -2.55 -0.99 -24.92
CA VAL A 69 -2.88 -0.56 -26.30
C VAL A 69 -1.76 0.29 -26.93
N ARG A 70 -1.17 1.22 -26.19
CA ARG A 70 -0.08 2.08 -26.70
C ARG A 70 1.21 1.31 -26.99
N ILE A 71 1.52 0.29 -26.20
CA ILE A 71 2.69 -0.55 -26.44
C ILE A 71 2.42 -1.47 -27.63
N ALA A 72 1.22 -2.06 -27.71
CA ALA A 72 0.81 -2.84 -28.87
C ALA A 72 0.87 -2.03 -30.17
N ASN A 73 0.40 -0.77 -30.17
CA ASN A 73 0.48 0.10 -31.35
C ASN A 73 1.94 0.46 -31.73
N ARG A 74 2.87 0.47 -30.77
CA ARG A 74 4.31 0.64 -31.07
C ARG A 74 4.90 -0.61 -31.71
N VAL A 75 4.52 -1.78 -31.21
CA VAL A 75 4.91 -3.06 -31.81
C VAL A 75 4.32 -3.21 -33.20
N ASP A 76 3.06 -2.80 -33.40
CA ASP A 76 2.40 -2.75 -34.71
C ASP A 76 3.15 -1.87 -35.72
N ALA A 77 3.46 -0.64 -35.33
CA ALA A 77 4.25 0.27 -36.15
C ALA A 77 5.62 -0.33 -36.50
N PHE A 78 6.27 -1.00 -35.54
CA PHE A 78 7.54 -1.69 -35.74
C PHE A 78 7.42 -2.85 -36.75
N LEU A 79 6.40 -3.71 -36.60
CA LEU A 79 6.15 -4.82 -37.53
C LEU A 79 5.80 -4.33 -38.94
N SER A 80 5.13 -3.18 -39.03
CA SER A 80 4.77 -2.54 -40.31
C SER A 80 5.91 -1.73 -40.93
N GLY A 81 7.05 -1.58 -40.25
CA GLY A 81 8.17 -0.76 -40.71
C GLY A 81 7.92 0.75 -40.74
N ILE A 82 6.89 1.23 -40.04
CA ILE A 82 6.47 2.64 -40.03
C ILE A 82 6.93 3.31 -38.72
N PRO A 83 7.44 4.56 -38.74
CA PRO A 83 7.75 5.27 -37.51
C PRO A 83 6.49 5.49 -36.66
N TYR A 84 6.55 5.09 -35.39
CA TYR A 84 5.44 5.28 -34.46
C TYR A 84 5.17 6.77 -34.21
N SER A 85 3.94 7.22 -34.53
CA SER A 85 3.44 8.55 -34.18
C SER A 85 2.30 8.46 -33.17
N PRO A 86 2.38 9.15 -32.02
CA PRO A 86 1.32 9.13 -31.01
C PRO A 86 0.01 9.79 -31.50
N ASP A 87 0.07 10.69 -32.49
CA ASP A 87 -1.09 11.48 -32.93
C ASP A 87 -2.00 10.74 -33.93
N ALA A 88 -1.46 9.79 -34.71
CA ALA A 88 -2.23 9.06 -35.71
C ALA A 88 -3.29 8.12 -35.09
N THR A 89 -3.07 7.66 -33.85
CA THR A 89 -3.93 6.66 -33.17
C THR A 89 -4.99 7.28 -32.25
N ALA A 90 -5.03 8.61 -32.11
CA ALA A 90 -5.97 9.32 -31.23
C ALA A 90 -7.32 9.66 -31.90
N ARG A 91 -7.46 9.51 -33.23
CA ARG A 91 -8.64 9.99 -33.98
C ARG A 91 -9.79 9.00 -34.16
N SER A 92 -9.70 7.76 -33.69
CA SER A 92 -10.73 6.72 -33.94
C SER A 92 -11.76 6.53 -32.81
N LYS A 93 -12.26 7.60 -32.20
CA LYS A 93 -13.56 7.55 -31.48
C LYS A 93 -14.37 8.83 -31.71
N PRO A 94 -15.62 8.75 -32.22
CA PRO A 94 -16.50 9.90 -32.31
C PRO A 94 -16.98 10.27 -30.90
N ARG A 95 -16.66 11.48 -30.44
CA ARG A 95 -17.26 12.06 -29.23
C ARG A 95 -18.49 12.86 -29.66
N LYS A 96 -19.66 12.53 -29.07
CA LYS A 96 -20.92 13.27 -29.23
C LYS A 96 -20.75 14.73 -28.76
N PRO A 97 -21.44 15.71 -29.37
CA PRO A 97 -21.39 17.10 -28.95
C PRO A 97 -22.33 17.33 -27.77
N SER A 98 -21.83 17.99 -26.72
CA SER A 98 -22.67 18.64 -25.70
C SER A 98 -22.27 20.11 -25.64
N MET A 99 -23.30 20.96 -25.73
CA MET A 99 -23.24 22.41 -25.88
C MET A 99 -22.80 23.16 -24.62
N ALA A 100 -22.24 24.36 -24.86
CA ALA A 100 -22.15 25.59 -24.05
C ALA A 100 -21.68 25.47 -22.57
N GLU A 101 -20.70 26.23 -22.11
CA GLU A 101 -20.82 27.68 -21.90
C GLU A 101 -19.46 28.41 -21.99
N ASP A 102 -19.58 29.69 -22.37
CA ASP A 102 -18.57 30.73 -22.59
C ASP A 102 -17.67 31.01 -21.38
N PHE A 103 -16.34 31.02 -21.60
CA PHE A 103 -15.39 31.73 -20.74
C PHE A 103 -14.26 32.33 -21.63
N PRO A 104 -13.92 33.62 -21.49
CA PRO A 104 -12.92 34.27 -22.34
C PRO A 104 -11.55 33.62 -22.19
N THR A 105 -10.99 33.20 -23.32
CA THR A 105 -9.67 32.57 -23.41
C THR A 105 -8.62 33.66 -23.65
N GLU A 106 -7.82 33.99 -22.64
CA GLU A 106 -6.56 34.69 -22.87
C GLU A 106 -5.56 33.72 -23.48
N HIS A 107 -5.27 33.95 -24.77
CA HIS A 107 -4.20 33.28 -25.50
C HIS A 107 -2.84 33.76 -24.97
N THR A 108 -2.21 32.97 -24.10
CA THR A 108 -0.76 33.04 -23.90
C THR A 108 -0.08 31.82 -24.49
N ALA A 109 0.53 32.05 -25.65
CA ALA A 109 1.36 31.13 -26.39
C ALA A 109 2.47 30.55 -25.48
N HIS A 110 2.40 29.25 -25.19
CA HIS A 110 3.49 28.54 -24.52
C HIS A 110 4.53 28.16 -25.58
N SER A 111 5.37 29.14 -25.88
CA SER A 111 6.70 28.90 -26.44
C SER A 111 7.50 28.03 -25.48
N LYS A 112 8.12 26.97 -26.00
CA LYS A 112 9.13 26.18 -25.31
C LYS A 112 10.32 27.10 -24.97
N SER A 113 10.47 27.48 -23.70
CA SER A 113 11.72 28.10 -23.23
C SER A 113 12.38 27.27 -22.14
N THR A 114 13.62 26.94 -22.45
CA THR A 114 14.69 26.29 -21.70
C THR A 114 15.04 26.98 -20.38
N ALA A 115 15.38 26.16 -19.39
CA ALA A 115 16.42 26.39 -18.37
C ALA A 115 16.49 27.79 -17.70
N LYS A 116 15.53 28.10 -16.82
CA LYS A 116 15.79 28.98 -15.66
C LYS A 116 14.84 28.59 -14.53
N GLY A 117 15.24 27.60 -13.72
CA GLY A 117 14.46 27.22 -12.54
C GLY A 117 14.44 28.39 -11.57
N THR A 118 13.30 29.05 -11.44
CA THR A 118 13.11 30.23 -10.58
C THR A 118 13.40 29.85 -9.12
N LEU A 119 13.95 30.78 -8.33
CA LEU A 119 14.12 30.59 -6.87
C LEU A 119 12.80 30.15 -6.19
N GLU A 120 11.67 30.64 -6.72
CA GLU A 120 10.33 30.25 -6.27
C GLU A 120 9.99 28.79 -6.59
N ASP A 121 10.42 28.26 -7.74
CA ASP A 121 10.23 26.85 -8.08
C ASP A 121 11.07 25.96 -7.17
N ALA A 122 12.29 26.39 -6.80
CA ALA A 122 13.11 25.70 -5.83
C ALA A 122 12.44 25.68 -4.44
N ARG A 123 11.95 26.84 -3.96
CA ARG A 123 11.20 26.95 -2.69
C ARG A 123 9.94 26.09 -2.71
N LYS A 124 9.16 26.14 -3.78
CA LYS A 124 7.96 25.32 -3.97
C LYS A 124 8.29 23.84 -3.90
N ARG A 125 9.34 23.39 -4.58
CA ARG A 125 9.80 21.98 -4.53
C ARG A 125 10.20 21.59 -3.12
N GLN A 126 10.95 22.43 -2.42
CA GLN A 126 11.37 22.19 -1.04
C GLN A 126 10.16 22.04 -0.10
N ILE A 127 9.24 23.01 -0.11
CA ILE A 127 8.04 23.01 0.75
C ILE A 127 7.13 21.83 0.43
N THR A 128 6.88 21.58 -0.86
CA THR A 128 6.08 20.43 -1.32
C THR A 128 6.75 19.10 -0.93
N SER A 129 8.08 19.05 -0.91
CA SER A 129 8.83 17.87 -0.45
C SER A 129 8.69 17.67 1.05
N SER A 130 8.76 18.75 1.84
CA SER A 130 8.56 18.70 3.29
C SER A 130 7.15 18.19 3.64
N PHE A 131 6.11 18.59 2.89
CA PHE A 131 4.77 18.05 3.08
C PHE A 131 4.65 16.56 2.76
N LYS A 132 5.41 16.05 1.78
CA LYS A 132 5.40 14.62 1.44
C LYS A 132 6.04 13.73 2.51
N ALA A 133 6.85 14.30 3.42
CA ALA A 133 7.38 13.56 4.55
C ALA A 133 6.26 13.14 5.52
N LEU A 134 5.14 13.86 5.52
CA LEU A 134 3.98 13.53 6.33
C LEU A 134 3.25 12.31 5.76
N ASN A 135 2.85 11.43 6.66
CA ASN A 135 2.10 10.24 6.29
C ASN A 135 0.81 10.64 5.56
N ALA A 136 0.53 9.98 4.44
CA ALA A 136 -0.65 10.18 3.60
C ALA A 136 -0.79 11.55 2.91
N ILE A 137 0.27 12.37 2.76
CA ILE A 137 0.23 13.57 1.89
C ILE A 137 0.91 13.32 0.54
N GLY A 138 0.11 13.18 -0.51
CA GLY A 138 0.58 13.01 -1.88
C GLY A 138 0.96 14.32 -2.58
N PRO A 139 1.59 14.26 -3.77
CA PRO A 139 2.04 15.43 -4.53
C PRO A 139 0.90 16.40 -4.90
N VAL A 140 -0.29 15.87 -5.20
CA VAL A 140 -1.46 16.68 -5.55
C VAL A 140 -1.91 17.53 -4.36
N LYS A 141 -2.01 16.91 -3.18
CA LYS A 141 -2.45 17.59 -1.96
C LYS A 141 -1.39 18.57 -1.46
N ALA A 142 -0.11 18.20 -1.53
CA ALA A 142 1.00 19.09 -1.19
C ALA A 142 1.01 20.35 -2.08
N ALA A 143 0.76 20.20 -3.39
CA ALA A 143 0.62 21.34 -4.30
C ALA A 143 -0.62 22.20 -3.99
N ALA A 144 -1.74 21.58 -3.60
CA ALA A 144 -2.95 22.30 -3.19
C ALA A 144 -2.73 23.12 -1.91
N LEU A 145 -2.07 22.56 -0.90
CA LEU A 145 -1.69 23.25 0.34
C LEU A 145 -0.77 24.45 0.04
N TYR A 146 0.22 24.25 -0.83
CA TYR A 146 1.08 25.34 -1.27
C TYR A 146 0.29 26.45 -2.00
N ARG A 147 -0.65 26.10 -2.89
CA ARG A 147 -1.51 27.08 -3.56
C ARG A 147 -2.41 27.84 -2.57
N ALA A 148 -2.87 27.18 -1.51
CA ALA A 148 -3.65 27.80 -0.43
C ALA A 148 -2.85 28.76 0.45
N GLY A 149 -1.53 28.82 0.27
CA GLY A 149 -0.62 29.71 1.00
C GLY A 149 0.16 29.05 2.12
N CYS A 150 0.06 27.72 2.31
CA CYS A 150 0.85 27.00 3.30
C CYS A 150 2.33 26.99 2.87
N ARG A 151 3.24 27.47 3.72
CA ARG A 151 4.67 27.62 3.41
C ARG A 151 5.56 26.80 4.34
N SER A 152 5.05 26.36 5.49
CA SER A 152 5.78 25.53 6.44
C SER A 152 4.92 24.37 6.95
N ILE A 153 5.57 23.34 7.51
CA ILE A 153 4.85 22.25 8.19
C ILE A 153 4.14 22.76 9.45
N ALA A 154 4.66 23.80 10.11
CA ALA A 154 4.03 24.38 11.29
C ALA A 154 2.69 25.05 10.95
N ASP A 155 2.60 25.68 9.77
CA ASP A 155 1.37 26.31 9.27
C ASP A 155 0.23 25.29 9.15
N LEU A 156 0.51 23.99 8.98
CA LEU A 156 -0.52 22.95 8.89
C LEU A 156 -1.35 22.81 10.19
N LYS A 157 -0.85 23.33 11.32
CA LYS A 157 -1.60 23.40 12.58
C LYS A 157 -2.60 24.56 12.60
N GLU A 158 -2.50 25.54 11.70
CA GLU A 158 -3.44 26.64 11.63
C GLU A 158 -4.83 26.14 11.18
N PRO A 159 -5.93 26.68 11.73
CA PRO A 159 -7.29 26.22 11.43
C PRO A 159 -7.59 26.19 9.92
N LYS A 160 -7.15 27.21 9.17
CA LYS A 160 -7.35 27.34 7.73
C LYS A 160 -6.82 26.15 6.94
N PHE A 161 -5.66 25.61 7.33
CA PHE A 161 -5.05 24.48 6.64
C PHE A 161 -5.47 23.15 7.24
N PHE A 162 -5.70 23.11 8.56
CA PHE A 162 -6.10 21.91 9.28
C PHE A 162 -7.44 21.35 8.78
N GLU A 163 -8.39 22.21 8.41
CA GLU A 163 -9.67 21.80 7.84
C GLU A 163 -9.52 21.13 6.47
N LEU A 164 -8.54 21.55 5.66
CA LEU A 164 -8.25 20.96 4.36
C LEU A 164 -7.64 19.56 4.47
N LEU A 165 -7.14 19.17 5.64
CA LEU A 165 -6.53 17.87 5.87
C LEU A 165 -7.61 16.81 6.15
N SER A 166 -7.39 15.60 5.63
CA SER A 166 -8.18 14.43 6.02
C SER A 166 -7.91 14.04 7.48
N PRO A 167 -8.80 13.28 8.14
CA PRO A 167 -8.61 12.87 9.54
C PRO A 167 -7.23 12.23 9.83
N VAL A 168 -6.76 11.34 8.95
CA VAL A 168 -5.44 10.67 9.07
C VAL A 168 -4.28 11.66 8.95
N GLN A 169 -4.42 12.66 8.07
CA GLN A 169 -3.42 13.72 7.90
C GLN A 169 -3.40 14.65 9.12
N ARG A 170 -4.55 14.97 9.71
CA ARG A 170 -4.66 15.75 10.95
C ARG A 170 -3.92 15.07 12.10
N ILE A 171 -4.12 13.76 12.28
CA ILE A 171 -3.37 12.96 13.27
C ILE A 171 -1.86 13.05 13.00
N SER A 172 -1.44 12.92 11.74
CA SER A 172 -0.02 12.97 11.38
C SER A 172 0.62 14.33 11.69
N VAL A 173 -0.12 15.43 11.54
CA VAL A 173 0.32 16.78 11.91
C VAL A 173 0.35 16.97 13.42
N GLN A 174 -0.66 16.46 14.14
CA GLN A 174 -0.75 16.55 15.61
C GLN A 174 0.42 15.85 16.30
N TYR A 175 0.80 14.65 15.82
CA TYR A 175 1.85 13.82 16.44
C TYR A 175 3.20 13.91 15.73
N LEU A 176 3.40 14.83 14.77
CA LEU A 176 4.56 14.86 13.89
C LEU A 176 5.91 14.69 14.62
N GLU A 177 6.15 15.55 15.62
CA GLU A 177 7.40 15.57 16.41
C GLU A 177 7.67 14.25 17.13
N HIS A 178 6.62 13.50 17.44
CA HIS A 178 6.71 12.19 18.06
C HIS A 178 6.94 11.07 17.04
N LEU A 179 6.38 11.19 15.84
CA LEU A 179 6.46 10.18 14.78
C LEU A 179 7.80 10.21 14.03
N GLU A 180 8.49 11.34 13.99
CA GLU A 180 9.84 11.44 13.40
C GLU A 180 10.92 10.82 14.30
N ARG A 181 10.66 10.71 15.61
CA ARG A 181 11.62 10.14 16.55
C ARG A 181 11.65 8.62 16.44
N PRO A 182 12.84 8.00 16.36
CA PRO A 182 12.95 6.56 16.31
C PRO A 182 12.50 5.91 17.64
N VAL A 183 12.25 4.62 17.56
CA VAL A 183 11.84 3.75 18.66
C VAL A 183 13.01 2.86 19.05
N THR A 184 13.26 2.70 20.35
CA THR A 184 14.26 1.78 20.89
C THR A 184 13.67 0.39 21.15
N SER A 185 14.52 -0.63 21.27
CA SER A 185 14.08 -1.99 21.61
C SER A 185 13.33 -2.04 22.95
N GLU A 186 13.82 -1.30 23.95
CA GLU A 186 13.17 -1.18 25.27
C GLU A 186 11.73 -0.68 25.16
N GLN A 187 11.50 0.42 24.42
CA GLN A 187 10.17 0.97 24.20
C GLN A 187 9.23 -0.04 23.51
N ALA A 188 9.75 -0.81 22.56
CA ALA A 188 8.96 -1.84 21.89
C ALA A 188 8.64 -3.02 22.81
N SER A 189 9.57 -3.43 23.68
CA SER A 189 9.34 -4.45 24.71
C SER A 189 8.29 -3.99 25.71
N THR A 190 8.39 -2.76 26.22
CA THR A 190 7.39 -2.18 27.12
C THR A 190 5.99 -2.21 26.49
N VAL A 191 5.87 -1.84 25.22
CA VAL A 191 4.57 -1.87 24.51
C VAL A 191 4.10 -3.31 24.27
N ARG A 192 4.98 -4.24 23.90
CA ARG A 192 4.63 -5.66 23.77
C ARG A 192 4.08 -6.22 25.07
N ASP A 193 4.81 -6.02 26.18
CA ASP A 193 4.45 -6.58 27.49
C ASP A 193 3.10 -6.02 27.96
N PHE A 194 2.87 -4.73 27.74
CA PHE A 194 1.58 -4.11 28.00
C PHE A 194 0.46 -4.75 27.17
N ILE A 195 0.69 -4.99 25.87
CA ILE A 195 -0.31 -5.59 24.99
C ILE A 195 -0.61 -7.02 25.41
N GLU A 196 0.40 -7.84 25.70
CA GLU A 196 0.23 -9.23 26.16
C GLU A 196 -0.60 -9.31 27.45
N GLN A 197 -0.42 -8.37 28.38
CA GLN A 197 -1.22 -8.27 29.61
C GLN A 197 -2.62 -7.66 29.38
N SER A 198 -2.88 -7.13 28.19
CA SER A 198 -4.12 -6.42 27.84
C SER A 198 -5.07 -7.21 26.98
N ILE A 199 -4.58 -8.20 26.24
CA ILE A 199 -5.37 -9.03 25.34
C ILE A 199 -5.54 -10.45 25.91
N SER A 200 -6.38 -11.25 25.27
CA SER A 200 -6.58 -12.65 25.66
C SER A 200 -5.30 -13.48 25.48
N SER A 201 -5.03 -14.39 26.41
CA SER A 201 -3.88 -15.31 26.39
C SER A 201 -3.86 -16.27 25.18
N LYS A 202 -4.96 -16.35 24.42
CA LYS A 202 -4.99 -17.07 23.13
C LYS A 202 -4.20 -16.37 22.03
N TYR A 203 -3.69 -15.17 22.27
CA TYR A 203 -2.84 -14.44 21.33
C TYR A 203 -1.40 -14.40 21.83
N THR A 204 -0.46 -14.65 20.92
CA THR A 204 0.97 -14.43 21.16
C THR A 204 1.41 -13.20 20.39
N VAL A 205 2.14 -12.30 21.07
CA VAL A 205 2.66 -11.06 20.49
C VAL A 205 4.16 -11.18 20.33
N SER A 206 4.70 -10.79 19.19
CA SER A 206 6.16 -10.82 18.97
C SER A 206 6.64 -9.56 18.27
N ILE A 207 7.78 -9.04 18.71
CA ILE A 207 8.44 -7.91 18.06
C ILE A 207 9.01 -8.38 16.72
N SER A 208 8.68 -7.65 15.66
CA SER A 208 9.07 -7.92 14.29
C SER A 208 9.86 -6.74 13.69
N GLY A 209 10.03 -6.75 12.36
CA GLY A 209 10.65 -5.63 11.66
C GLY A 209 12.13 -5.44 11.98
N ASN A 210 12.57 -4.19 12.07
CA ASN A 210 13.99 -3.83 12.23
C ASN A 210 14.54 -4.26 13.59
N LEU A 211 13.73 -4.14 14.66
CA LEU A 211 14.16 -4.48 16.02
C LEU A 211 14.44 -5.99 16.16
N ARG A 212 13.63 -6.84 15.52
CA ARG A 212 13.91 -8.29 15.44
C ARG A 212 15.23 -8.61 14.74
N ARG A 213 15.69 -7.76 13.81
CA ARG A 213 16.96 -7.91 13.10
C ARG A 213 18.17 -7.35 13.86
N GLY A 214 17.99 -6.94 15.13
CA GLY A 214 19.05 -6.40 15.97
C GLY A 214 19.38 -4.94 15.70
N ALA A 215 18.53 -4.18 15.00
CA ALA A 215 18.75 -2.74 14.86
C ALA A 215 18.60 -2.03 16.22
N PRO A 216 19.50 -1.09 16.58
CA PRO A 216 19.42 -0.36 17.85
C PRO A 216 18.16 0.52 17.93
N SER A 217 17.63 0.93 16.78
CA SER A 217 16.39 1.69 16.68
C SER A 217 15.61 1.40 15.40
N ALA A 218 14.31 1.71 15.43
CA ALA A 218 13.39 1.50 14.32
C ALA A 218 12.49 2.73 14.09
N PRO A 219 12.01 2.96 12.85
CA PRO A 219 11.12 4.09 12.55
C PRO A 219 9.74 3.98 13.21
N HIS A 220 9.30 2.76 13.55
CA HIS A 220 8.04 2.49 14.23
C HIS A 220 8.10 1.12 14.90
N ILE A 221 7.18 0.89 15.85
CA ILE A 221 7.00 -0.42 16.47
C ILE A 221 6.30 -1.33 15.46
N THR A 222 6.81 -2.54 15.25
CA THR A 222 6.17 -3.57 14.42
C THR A 222 5.94 -4.80 15.27
N LEU A 223 4.69 -5.17 15.48
CA LEU A 223 4.30 -6.37 16.23
C LEU A 223 3.58 -7.33 15.30
N LEU A 224 3.88 -8.62 15.46
CA LEU A 224 3.13 -9.71 14.84
C LEU A 224 2.26 -10.34 15.93
N VAL A 225 0.96 -10.41 15.68
CA VAL A 225 0.02 -11.07 16.60
C VAL A 225 -0.51 -12.34 15.97
N LEU A 226 -0.29 -13.46 16.65
CA LEU A 226 -0.73 -14.78 16.22
C LEU A 226 -1.81 -15.28 17.17
N HIS A 227 -2.89 -15.81 16.62
CA HIS A 227 -3.83 -16.60 17.41
C HIS A 227 -3.22 -17.99 17.62
N SER A 228 -3.05 -18.39 18.87
CA SER A 228 -2.70 -19.75 19.27
C SER A 228 -3.86 -20.67 18.90
N HIS A 229 -3.83 -21.24 17.70
CA HIS A 229 -4.63 -22.41 17.39
C HIS A 229 -3.83 -23.62 17.85
N PRO A 230 -4.32 -24.46 18.78
CA PRO A 230 -3.71 -25.75 19.02
C PRO A 230 -4.05 -26.62 17.80
N ASP A 231 -3.24 -26.50 16.75
CA ASP A 231 -3.14 -27.62 15.82
C ASP A 231 -2.40 -28.70 16.60
N ALA A 232 -3.18 -29.57 17.23
CA ALA A 232 -2.73 -30.93 17.46
C ALA A 232 -2.27 -31.41 16.08
N ILE A 233 -0.95 -31.42 15.88
CA ILE A 233 -0.33 -32.11 14.77
C ILE A 233 -0.76 -33.56 15.00
N ILE A 234 -1.84 -33.98 14.34
CA ILE A 234 -2.18 -35.39 14.27
C ILE A 234 -1.07 -35.96 13.39
N PRO A 235 -0.09 -36.71 13.93
CA PRO A 235 0.86 -37.39 13.06
C PRO A 235 0.02 -38.27 12.11
N PRO A 236 0.34 -38.31 10.81
CA PRO A 236 -0.38 -39.19 9.90
C PRO A 236 -0.35 -40.60 10.48
N ALA A 237 -1.53 -41.17 10.76
CA ALA A 237 -1.63 -42.52 11.28
C ALA A 237 -0.92 -43.47 10.31
N ASP A 238 0.02 -44.26 10.83
CA ASP A 238 0.72 -45.26 10.05
C ASP A 238 -0.30 -46.18 9.34
N LEU A 239 -0.12 -46.33 8.03
CA LEU A 239 -0.95 -47.17 7.17
C LEU A 239 -0.98 -48.62 7.70
N PRO A 240 -2.16 -49.24 7.89
CA PRO A 240 -2.22 -50.64 8.26
C PRO A 240 -1.75 -51.52 7.08
N THR A 241 -0.86 -52.44 7.41
CA THR A 241 -0.14 -53.34 6.52
C THR A 241 -1.02 -54.55 6.16
N SER A 242 -1.37 -54.65 4.87
CA SER A 242 -1.50 -55.90 4.07
C SER A 242 -2.71 -56.85 4.33
N PRO A 243 -2.98 -57.86 3.47
CA PRO A 243 -4.29 -58.05 2.85
C PRO A 243 -4.95 -59.39 3.21
N THR A 244 -6.29 -59.47 3.30
CA THR A 244 -6.96 -60.78 3.30
C THR A 244 -8.37 -60.72 2.69
N VAL A 245 -8.45 -61.18 1.44
CA VAL A 245 -9.42 -62.11 0.83
C VAL A 245 -10.92 -62.03 1.23
N ASN A 246 -11.71 -61.60 0.24
CA ASN A 246 -13.04 -62.02 -0.23
C ASN A 246 -14.19 -62.32 0.75
N SER A 247 -15.33 -61.64 0.56
CA SER A 247 -16.58 -62.28 0.11
C SER A 247 -17.62 -61.25 -0.35
N GLU A 248 -18.33 -61.63 -1.40
CA GLU A 248 -19.37 -60.91 -2.13
C GLU A 248 -20.58 -60.56 -1.26
N VAL A 249 -21.07 -59.32 -1.31
CA VAL A 249 -22.51 -59.00 -1.26
C VAL A 249 -22.79 -57.74 -2.09
N THR A 250 -23.44 -57.97 -3.23
CA THR A 250 -24.52 -57.21 -3.89
C THR A 250 -24.74 -55.72 -3.55
N SER A 251 -24.60 -54.91 -4.61
CA SER A 251 -25.18 -53.58 -4.93
C SER A 251 -26.51 -53.18 -4.23
N PRO A 252 -26.88 -51.86 -4.14
CA PRO A 252 -26.88 -50.95 -5.28
C PRO A 252 -26.53 -49.47 -5.07
N ALA A 253 -26.31 -48.85 -6.22
CA ALA A 253 -26.00 -47.46 -6.51
C ALA A 253 -26.96 -46.43 -5.88
N SER A 254 -26.42 -45.26 -5.59
CA SER A 254 -27.17 -44.01 -5.38
C SER A 254 -26.33 -42.79 -5.78
N PRO A 255 -26.97 -41.70 -6.23
CA PRO A 255 -26.60 -41.04 -7.47
C PRO A 255 -25.78 -39.75 -7.31
N LEU A 256 -25.05 -39.44 -8.39
CA LEU A 256 -24.36 -38.18 -8.65
C LEU A 256 -25.29 -36.98 -8.38
N LYS A 257 -24.88 -36.09 -7.46
CA LYS A 257 -25.51 -34.79 -7.25
C LYS A 257 -25.05 -33.81 -8.34
N PRO A 258 -25.96 -33.01 -8.94
CA PRO A 258 -25.61 -32.08 -10.00
C PRO A 258 -24.88 -30.84 -9.48
N ALA A 259 -23.96 -30.33 -10.31
CA ALA A 259 -23.19 -29.11 -10.09
C ALA A 259 -24.11 -27.87 -10.01
N LYS A 260 -23.96 -27.08 -8.95
CA LYS A 260 -24.61 -25.75 -8.85
C LYS A 260 -23.83 -24.73 -9.70
N PRO A 261 -24.51 -23.86 -10.47
CA PRO A 261 -23.84 -22.86 -11.30
C PRO A 261 -23.24 -21.74 -10.43
N ARG A 262 -22.04 -21.26 -10.80
CA ARG A 262 -21.45 -20.03 -10.26
C ARG A 262 -22.31 -18.84 -10.68
N PRO A 263 -22.65 -17.90 -9.78
CA PRO A 263 -23.25 -16.64 -10.19
C PRO A 263 -22.21 -15.77 -10.91
N PRO A 264 -22.65 -14.89 -11.83
CA PRO A 264 -21.77 -14.09 -12.66
C PRO A 264 -21.05 -13.02 -11.82
N PHE A 265 -19.78 -12.79 -12.16
CA PHE A 265 -19.00 -11.66 -11.68
C PHE A 265 -19.68 -10.35 -12.10
N THR A 266 -20.43 -9.73 -11.19
CA THR A 266 -20.82 -8.32 -11.32
C THR A 266 -19.77 -7.47 -10.65
N PHE A 267 -19.02 -6.75 -11.49
CA PHE A 267 -18.06 -5.74 -11.08
C PHE A 267 -18.86 -4.49 -10.67
N ASP A 268 -19.22 -4.38 -9.39
CA ASP A 268 -19.86 -3.18 -8.88
C ASP A 268 -18.81 -2.21 -8.32
N ARG A 269 -18.82 -1.01 -8.91
CA ARG A 269 -17.91 0.09 -8.66
C ARG A 269 -18.78 1.23 -8.14
N SER A 270 -18.97 1.30 -6.83
CA SER A 270 -19.56 2.46 -6.17
C SER A 270 -18.65 2.95 -5.05
N HIS A 271 -18.03 4.10 -5.30
CA HIS A 271 -17.71 5.05 -4.23
C HIS A 271 -19.03 5.44 -3.59
N ASP A 272 -19.24 5.16 -2.31
CA ASP A 272 -20.07 6.02 -1.48
C ASP A 272 -19.71 5.91 0.00
N THR A 273 -19.66 7.08 0.60
CA THR A 273 -19.39 7.37 2.00
C THR A 273 -20.69 7.36 2.80
N HIS A 274 -20.60 6.87 4.04
CA HIS A 274 -21.54 7.08 5.17
C HIS A 274 -22.86 6.28 5.20
N THR A 275 -22.86 5.21 6.01
CA THR A 275 -23.72 4.93 7.19
C THR A 275 -24.25 3.49 7.28
N ASN A 276 -24.02 2.89 8.46
CA ASN A 276 -24.75 1.77 9.07
C ASN A 276 -24.94 0.45 8.31
N SER A 277 -23.84 -0.30 8.19
CA SER A 277 -23.84 -1.73 8.53
C SER A 277 -22.51 -2.05 9.21
N ARG A 278 -22.52 -2.69 10.39
CA ARG A 278 -21.29 -3.11 11.09
C ARG A 278 -20.50 -4.00 10.13
N PRO A 279 -19.36 -3.57 9.58
CA PRO A 279 -18.62 -4.40 8.65
C PRO A 279 -17.82 -5.39 9.48
N ASN A 280 -18.16 -6.69 9.41
CA ASN A 280 -17.39 -7.83 9.92
C ASN A 280 -16.14 -7.43 10.69
N ALA A 281 -16.33 -7.08 11.97
CA ALA A 281 -15.29 -6.48 12.76
C ALA A 281 -14.23 -7.56 12.99
N SER A 282 -13.07 -7.41 12.35
CA SER A 282 -12.04 -8.45 12.37
C SER A 282 -11.65 -8.77 13.80
N PRO A 283 -11.20 -10.01 14.10
CA PRO A 283 -10.68 -10.34 15.42
C PRO A 283 -9.57 -9.38 15.85
N LEU A 284 -8.78 -8.89 14.88
CA LEU A 284 -7.80 -7.84 15.12
C LEU A 284 -8.42 -6.57 15.70
N LEU A 285 -9.50 -6.04 15.11
CA LEU A 285 -10.09 -4.80 15.61
C LEU A 285 -10.87 -5.00 16.91
N THR A 286 -11.62 -6.09 17.02
CA THR A 286 -12.52 -6.34 18.16
C THR A 286 -11.81 -6.88 19.39
N GLU A 287 -10.90 -7.83 19.22
CA GLU A 287 -10.29 -8.56 20.33
C GLU A 287 -8.89 -8.07 20.69
N ILE A 288 -8.24 -7.34 19.79
CA ILE A 288 -6.91 -6.78 20.03
C ILE A 288 -7.00 -5.25 20.15
N ILE A 289 -7.49 -4.54 19.12
CA ILE A 289 -7.46 -3.07 19.15
C ILE A 289 -8.44 -2.49 20.17
N SER A 290 -9.69 -2.98 20.27
CA SER A 290 -10.66 -2.41 21.23
C SER A 290 -10.17 -2.50 22.70
N PRO A 291 -9.61 -3.61 23.21
CA PRO A 291 -9.00 -3.62 24.54
C PRO A 291 -7.85 -2.62 24.72
N LEU A 292 -7.04 -2.40 23.69
CA LEU A 292 -5.92 -1.44 23.73
C LEU A 292 -6.40 0.01 23.69
N GLU A 293 -7.51 0.30 23.02
CA GLU A 293 -8.21 1.59 23.08
C GLU A 293 -8.82 1.81 24.47
N CYS A 294 -9.48 0.80 25.04
CA CYS A 294 -10.05 0.86 26.41
C CYS A 294 -8.98 1.00 27.51
N ARG A 295 -7.72 0.67 27.21
CA ARG A 295 -6.56 0.86 28.10
C ARG A 295 -5.69 2.05 27.67
N GLU A 296 -6.13 2.82 26.69
CA GLU A 296 -5.53 4.09 26.26
C GLU A 296 -4.07 3.98 25.82
N LEU A 297 -3.69 2.78 25.35
CA LEU A 297 -2.46 2.61 24.61
C LEU A 297 -2.58 3.29 23.24
N VAL A 298 -3.75 3.11 22.59
CA VAL A 298 -4.04 3.68 21.27
C VAL A 298 -4.48 5.13 21.41
N ALA A 299 -3.69 6.05 20.88
CA ALA A 299 -4.02 7.47 20.83
C ALA A 299 -4.81 7.83 19.57
N ALA A 300 -4.49 7.21 18.44
CA ALA A 300 -5.19 7.44 17.18
C ALA A 300 -4.98 6.28 16.19
N THR A 301 -6.00 6.00 15.38
CA THR A 301 -5.92 5.01 14.29
C THR A 301 -5.65 5.71 12.95
N LEU A 302 -4.59 5.31 12.25
CA LEU A 302 -4.22 5.84 10.92
C LEU A 302 -4.80 4.98 9.79
N SER A 303 -4.82 3.66 9.97
CA SER A 303 -5.39 2.70 9.02
C SER A 303 -5.78 1.43 9.75
N ALA A 304 -6.96 0.90 9.44
CA ALA A 304 -7.50 -0.31 10.04
C ALA A 304 -7.97 -1.26 8.94
N GLY A 305 -7.56 -2.51 9.01
CA GLY A 305 -7.97 -3.58 8.10
C GLY A 305 -8.07 -4.92 8.83
N VAL A 306 -8.40 -5.97 8.08
CA VAL A 306 -8.68 -7.30 8.66
C VAL A 306 -7.43 -7.95 9.28
N ARG A 307 -6.27 -7.74 8.66
CA ARG A 307 -4.98 -8.36 9.03
C ARG A 307 -3.88 -7.35 9.34
N LYS A 308 -4.22 -6.06 9.34
CA LYS A 308 -3.24 -5.02 9.56
C LYS A 308 -3.91 -3.83 10.21
N TRP A 309 -3.27 -3.33 11.26
CA TRP A 309 -3.65 -2.08 11.89
C TRP A 309 -2.41 -1.19 12.00
N VAL A 310 -2.60 0.10 11.76
CA VAL A 310 -1.55 1.12 11.89
C VAL A 310 -2.13 2.29 12.66
N GLY A 311 -1.44 2.72 13.70
CA GLY A 311 -1.86 3.85 14.50
C GLY A 311 -0.73 4.49 15.28
N VAL A 312 -1.12 5.43 16.12
CA VAL A 312 -0.27 6.13 17.07
C VAL A 312 -0.59 5.60 18.45
N VAL A 313 0.44 5.16 19.16
CA VAL A 313 0.34 4.69 20.54
C VAL A 313 1.13 5.56 21.49
N ARG A 314 0.65 5.68 22.74
CA ARG A 314 1.43 6.25 23.84
C ARG A 314 2.26 5.13 24.46
N ILE A 315 3.56 5.34 24.63
CA ILE A 315 4.40 4.39 25.38
C ILE A 315 3.96 4.45 26.85
N PRO A 316 3.51 3.33 27.44
CA PRO A 316 3.09 3.32 28.83
C PRO A 316 4.31 3.48 29.73
N GLU A 317 4.14 4.21 30.83
CA GLU A 317 5.16 4.37 31.86
C GLU A 317 4.88 3.32 32.95
N CYS A 318 5.87 2.49 33.26
CA CYS A 318 5.83 1.59 34.40
C CYS A 318 6.46 2.35 35.57
N GLY A 319 5.70 2.53 36.65
CA GLY A 319 6.14 3.26 37.83
C GLY A 319 5.91 2.44 39.10
N THR A 320 6.68 2.75 40.15
CA THR A 320 6.41 2.26 41.50
C THR A 320 5.15 2.97 42.00
N ASN A 321 4.06 2.24 42.17
CA ASN A 321 2.88 2.79 42.82
C ASN A 321 3.23 3.12 44.28
N GLY A 322 2.50 4.04 44.91
CA GLY A 322 2.75 4.47 46.30
C GLY A 322 2.71 3.36 47.37
N ASN A 323 2.34 2.13 46.98
CA ASN A 323 2.39 0.91 47.80
C ASN A 323 3.65 0.05 47.61
N GLY A 324 4.62 0.48 46.77
CA GLY A 324 5.83 -0.29 46.48
C GLY A 324 5.66 -1.40 45.42
N ASP A 325 4.47 -1.56 44.85
CA ASP A 325 4.23 -2.47 43.72
C ASP A 325 4.61 -1.78 42.40
N ASP A 326 5.51 -2.43 41.65
CA ASP A 326 5.80 -2.10 40.25
C ASP A 326 4.57 -2.41 39.40
N GLY A 327 4.00 -1.39 38.76
CA GLY A 327 2.81 -1.55 37.95
C GLY A 327 2.69 -0.50 36.85
N TRP A 328 1.83 -0.77 35.88
CA TRP A 328 1.48 0.21 34.86
C TRP A 328 0.78 1.41 35.49
N GLU A 329 1.06 2.60 34.96
CA GLU A 329 0.33 3.83 35.26
C GLU A 329 -1.19 3.57 35.31
N ARG A 330 -1.88 4.13 36.32
CA ARG A 330 -3.32 3.88 36.49
C ARG A 330 -4.07 4.40 35.27
N ARG A 331 -5.16 3.71 34.89
CA ARG A 331 -6.04 4.08 33.76
C ARG A 331 -6.40 5.58 33.73
N VAL A 332 -6.67 6.19 34.89
CA VAL A 332 -7.03 7.62 34.98
C VAL A 332 -5.87 8.56 34.59
N GLU A 333 -4.64 8.17 34.89
CA GLU A 333 -3.43 8.93 34.54
C GLU A 333 -3.09 8.73 33.06
N GLY A 334 -3.27 7.50 32.53
CA GLY A 334 -3.23 7.19 31.10
C GLY A 334 -4.22 8.03 30.26
N MET A 335 -5.46 8.16 30.75
CA MET A 335 -6.54 8.93 30.11
C MET A 335 -6.16 10.38 29.95
N ARG A 336 -5.63 10.95 31.04
CA ARG A 336 -5.14 12.32 31.05
C ARG A 336 -3.94 12.47 30.12
N GLY A 337 -3.08 11.46 30.01
CA GLY A 337 -1.92 11.46 29.12
C GLY A 337 -2.29 11.50 27.64
N VAL A 338 -3.24 10.66 27.20
CA VAL A 338 -3.71 10.67 25.79
C VAL A 338 -4.50 11.94 25.48
N GLN A 339 -5.45 12.32 26.34
CA GLN A 339 -6.29 13.51 26.13
C GLN A 339 -5.49 14.82 26.18
N SER A 340 -4.46 14.90 27.03
CA SER A 340 -3.59 16.09 27.14
C SER A 340 -2.38 16.04 26.19
N ALA A 341 -2.30 15.04 25.30
CA ALA A 341 -1.14 14.76 24.46
C ALA A 341 0.20 14.76 25.24
N LYS A 342 0.15 14.32 26.51
CA LYS A 342 1.29 14.30 27.43
C LYS A 342 1.89 12.89 27.47
N GLY A 343 3.12 12.76 26.96
CA GLY A 343 3.87 11.51 26.97
C GLY A 343 4.63 11.27 25.68
N LYS A 344 5.24 10.09 25.56
CA LYS A 344 5.96 9.67 24.35
C LYS A 344 5.02 8.90 23.43
N PHE A 345 4.62 9.52 22.32
CA PHE A 345 3.86 8.82 21.28
C PHE A 345 4.79 8.19 20.24
N ARG A 346 4.39 7.06 19.67
CA ARG A 346 5.10 6.37 18.58
C ARG A 346 4.12 5.79 17.59
N LYS A 347 4.56 5.67 16.33
CA LYS A 347 3.83 4.88 15.35
C LYS A 347 3.97 3.40 15.69
N MET A 348 2.87 2.67 15.60
CA MET A 348 2.84 1.22 15.76
C MET A 348 2.09 0.58 14.60
N GLU A 349 2.59 -0.56 14.16
CA GLU A 349 1.97 -1.44 13.18
C GLU A 349 1.78 -2.82 13.81
N ILE A 350 0.57 -3.35 13.71
CA ILE A 350 0.22 -4.72 14.06
C ILE A 350 -0.10 -5.49 12.77
N LEU A 351 0.54 -6.65 12.63
CA LEU A 351 0.40 -7.61 11.53
C LEU A 351 -0.25 -8.90 11.99
#